data_AF-A0A0B1RXK3-F1
#
_entry.id   AF-A0A0B1RXK3-F1
#
_cell.length_a   1.000
_cell.length_b   1.000
_cell.length_c   1.000
_cell.angle_alpha   90.00
_cell.angle_beta   90.00
_cell.angle_gamma   90.00
#
_symmetry.space_group_name_H-M   'P 1'
#
loop_
_entity.id
_entity.type
_entity.pdbx_description
1 polymer ?
#
loop_
_entity_poly.entity_id
_entity_poly.type
_entity_poly.pdbx_seq_one_letter_code
_entity_poly.pdbx_strand_id
1 'polypeptide(L)'
;FQVSASKKHDAKVIVDPRPNQQNVPRDKQGRPLLLSPTHCQQVKSYANQYGVTDVLAWVQRNCTFAKMFLPTASCEEINTLVASCYKMKYL
;
A
#
# COMPACT_ATOMS: atom_id res chain seq x y z
N PHE A 1 -10.77 39.89 9.22
CA PHE A 1 -9.36 39.56 9.53
C PHE A 1 -9.37 38.65 10.76
N GLN A 2 -9.44 37.31 10.58
CA GLN A 2 -8.31 36.34 10.60
C GLN A 2 -7.63 36.27 11.99
N VAL A 3 -7.38 35.13 12.68
CA VAL A 3 -7.55 33.67 12.48
C VAL A 3 -7.62 33.03 13.87
N SER A 4 -8.53 32.07 14.09
CA SER A 4 -8.47 31.17 15.26
C SER A 4 -7.60 29.95 14.92
N ALA A 5 -6.51 29.76 15.64
CA ALA A 5 -5.63 28.59 15.50
C ALA A 5 -6.22 27.39 16.27
N SER A 6 -6.76 26.40 15.53
CA SER A 6 -7.18 25.12 16.12
C SER A 6 -5.99 24.18 16.28
N LYS A 7 -5.81 23.77 17.53
CA LYS A 7 -4.85 22.82 18.09
C LYS A 7 -4.96 21.48 17.37
N LYS A 8 -3.86 21.02 16.74
CA LYS A 8 -3.80 19.71 16.06
C LYS A 8 -3.69 18.60 17.10
N HIS A 9 -4.58 17.62 16.99
CA HIS A 9 -4.60 16.43 17.82
C HIS A 9 -3.38 15.54 17.56
N ASP A 10 -2.77 15.11 18.65
CA ASP A 10 -1.65 14.19 18.75
C ASP A 10 -2.07 12.79 18.26
N ALA A 11 -1.66 12.44 17.04
CA ALA A 11 -1.76 11.06 16.55
C ALA A 11 -0.48 10.33 16.94
N LYS A 12 -0.55 9.59 18.04
CA LYS A 12 0.47 8.65 18.52
C LYS A 12 0.97 7.78 17.37
N VAL A 13 2.18 8.04 16.90
CA VAL A 13 2.88 7.23 15.88
C VAL A 13 3.18 5.86 16.49
N ILE A 14 2.36 4.87 16.17
CA ILE A 14 2.66 3.46 16.47
C ILE A 14 3.80 3.07 15.53
N VAL A 15 5.00 2.90 16.10
CA VAL A 15 6.20 2.50 15.36
C VAL A 15 6.10 1.00 15.11
N ASP A 16 5.54 0.62 13.96
CA ASP A 16 5.70 -0.73 13.39
C ASP A 16 7.18 -1.00 13.10
N PRO A 17 7.65 -2.27 13.14
CA PRO A 17 9.05 -2.60 12.86
C PRO A 17 9.36 -2.23 11.41
N ARG A 18 10.03 -1.09 11.20
CA ARG A 18 10.36 -0.60 9.86
C ARG A 18 11.33 -1.59 9.22
N PRO A 19 11.02 -2.20 8.06
CA PRO A 19 12.04 -2.87 7.27
C PRO A 19 13.08 -1.81 6.88
N ASN A 20 14.37 -2.18 7.00
CA ASN A 20 15.52 -1.32 6.78
C ASN A 20 15.37 -0.51 5.47
N GLN A 21 15.21 0.82 5.59
CA GLN A 21 14.65 1.69 4.54
C GLN A 21 15.58 1.95 3.34
N GLN A 22 16.75 1.31 3.31
CA GLN A 22 17.80 1.58 2.32
C GLN A 22 17.60 0.86 0.99
N ASN A 23 16.62 -0.06 0.88
CA ASN A 23 16.39 -0.87 -0.33
C ASN A 23 14.90 -0.92 -0.76
N VAL A 24 14.13 0.10 -0.40
CA VAL A 24 12.69 0.18 -0.71
C VAL A 24 12.51 0.86 -2.07
N PRO A 25 11.88 0.19 -3.06
CA PRO A 25 11.55 0.82 -4.34
C PRO A 25 10.72 2.09 -4.13
N ARG A 26 10.96 3.13 -4.94
CA ARG A 26 10.26 4.41 -4.84
C ARG A 26 9.62 4.78 -6.16
N ASP A 27 8.53 5.54 -6.10
CA ASP A 27 7.91 6.12 -7.28
C ASP A 27 8.66 7.37 -7.78
N LYS A 28 8.16 7.95 -8.87
CA LYS A 28 8.74 9.17 -9.47
C LYS A 28 8.70 10.39 -8.54
N GLN A 29 7.83 10.38 -7.52
CA GLN A 29 7.74 11.42 -6.49
C GLN A 29 8.58 11.11 -5.24
N GLY A 30 9.34 10.00 -5.24
CA GLY A 30 10.18 9.60 -4.11
C GLY A 30 9.42 8.96 -2.94
N ARG A 31 8.13 8.64 -3.11
CA ARG A 31 7.32 7.92 -2.13
C ARG A 31 7.70 6.44 -2.14
N PRO A 32 7.83 5.79 -0.97
CA PRO A 32 8.12 4.37 -0.91
C PRO A 32 6.96 3.55 -1.49
N LEU A 33 7.28 2.64 -2.42
CA LEU A 33 6.37 1.64 -2.97
C LEU A 33 6.27 0.46 -2.00
N LEU A 34 5.78 0.76 -0.79
CA LEU A 34 5.57 -0.18 0.30
C LEU A 34 4.18 0.01 0.86
N LEU A 35 3.36 -1.05 0.85
CA LEU A 35 2.08 -1.02 1.55
C LEU A 35 2.29 -1.16 3.05
N SER A 36 1.43 -0.48 3.82
CA SER A 36 1.38 -0.67 5.27
C SER A 36 0.81 -2.06 5.59
N PRO A 37 1.11 -2.60 6.79
CA PRO A 37 0.49 -3.83 7.30
C PRO A 37 -1.04 -3.86 7.13
N THR A 38 -1.72 -2.77 7.52
CA THR A 38 -3.17 -2.63 7.40
C THR A 38 -3.66 -2.74 5.97
N HIS A 39 -2.95 -2.10 5.01
CA HIS A 39 -3.32 -2.20 3.60
C HIS A 39 -3.05 -3.61 3.04
N CYS A 40 -1.98 -4.29 3.47
CA CYS A 40 -1.74 -5.68 3.08
C CYS A 40 -2.85 -6.63 3.61
N GLN A 41 -3.35 -6.41 4.82
CA GLN A 41 -4.50 -7.15 5.34
C GLN A 41 -5.78 -6.88 4.55
N GLN A 42 -6.01 -5.63 4.13
CA GLN A 42 -7.14 -5.30 3.26
C GLN A 42 -7.04 -6.01 1.91
N VAL A 43 -5.87 -5.98 1.27
CA VAL A 43 -5.61 -6.70 0.02
C VAL A 43 -5.92 -8.20 0.18
N LYS A 44 -5.46 -8.81 1.27
CA LYS A 44 -5.77 -10.22 1.58
C LYS A 44 -7.28 -10.46 1.74
N SER A 45 -7.96 -9.61 2.50
CA SER A 45 -9.39 -9.74 2.75
C SER A 45 -10.20 -9.68 1.44
N TYR A 46 -9.88 -8.71 0.57
CA TYR A 46 -10.53 -8.60 -0.72
C TYR A 46 -10.21 -9.78 -1.64
N ALA A 47 -8.94 -10.20 -1.71
CA ALA A 47 -8.53 -11.35 -2.49
C ALA A 47 -9.34 -12.61 -2.09
N ASN A 48 -9.46 -12.87 -0.79
CA ASN A 48 -10.24 -14.00 -0.28
C ASN A 48 -11.73 -13.91 -0.63
N GLN A 49 -12.33 -12.72 -0.53
CA GLN A 49 -13.76 -12.50 -0.87
C GLN A 49 -14.04 -12.82 -2.35
N TYR A 50 -13.10 -12.52 -3.24
CA TYR A 50 -13.22 -12.80 -4.67
C TYR A 50 -12.61 -14.14 -5.10
N GLY A 51 -12.17 -14.98 -4.16
CA GLY A 51 -11.55 -16.27 -4.46
C GLY A 51 -10.20 -16.18 -5.19
N VAL A 52 -9.50 -15.06 -5.06
CA VAL A 52 -8.18 -14.84 -5.66
C VAL A 52 -7.10 -15.43 -4.75
N THR A 53 -6.41 -16.46 -5.23
CA THR A 53 -5.33 -17.14 -4.49
C THR A 53 -3.96 -16.54 -4.77
N ASP A 54 -3.65 -16.24 -6.04
CA ASP A 54 -2.43 -15.54 -6.45
C ASP A 54 -2.75 -14.08 -6.75
N VAL A 55 -2.65 -13.25 -5.71
CA VAL A 55 -2.93 -11.81 -5.82
C VAL A 55 -1.96 -11.13 -6.77
N LEU A 56 -0.70 -11.58 -6.85
CA LEU A 56 0.30 -10.94 -7.68
C LEU A 56 -0.01 -11.15 -9.17
N ALA A 57 -0.21 -12.41 -9.56
CA ALA A 57 -0.61 -12.73 -10.92
C ALA A 57 -1.97 -12.13 -11.29
N TRP A 58 -2.91 -12.06 -10.33
CA TRP A 58 -4.21 -11.46 -10.57
C TRP A 58 -4.11 -9.95 -10.86
N VAL A 59 -3.32 -9.22 -10.08
CA VAL A 59 -3.09 -7.77 -10.27
C VAL A 59 -2.40 -7.50 -11.60
N GLN A 60 -1.46 -8.35 -12.02
CA GLN A 60 -0.81 -8.24 -13.33
C GLN A 60 -1.80 -8.38 -14.48
N ARG A 61 -2.78 -9.29 -14.37
CA ARG A 61 -3.81 -9.53 -15.40
C ARG A 61 -4.95 -8.52 -15.36
N ASN A 62 -5.25 -7.97 -14.18
CA ASN A 62 -6.43 -7.13 -13.93
C ASN A 62 -6.05 -5.73 -13.43
N CYS A 63 -4.93 -5.18 -13.89
CA CYS A 63 -4.41 -3.90 -13.36
C CYS A 63 -5.46 -2.77 -13.40
N THR A 64 -6.30 -2.69 -14.43
CA THR A 64 -7.39 -1.70 -14.51
C THR A 64 -8.28 -1.72 -13.28
N PHE A 65 -8.57 -2.90 -12.74
CA PHE A 65 -9.33 -3.03 -11.50
C PHE A 65 -8.54 -2.55 -10.29
N ALA A 66 -7.27 -2.94 -10.18
CA ALA A 66 -6.41 -2.49 -9.08
C ALA A 66 -6.24 -0.96 -9.05
N LYS A 67 -6.22 -0.31 -10.22
CA LYS A 67 -6.20 1.16 -10.34
C LYS A 67 -7.43 1.85 -9.78
N MET A 68 -8.58 1.18 -9.62
CA MET A 68 -9.73 1.79 -8.94
C MET A 68 -9.42 2.12 -7.47
N PHE A 69 -8.53 1.35 -6.84
CA PHE A 69 -8.09 1.58 -5.46
C PHE A 69 -6.82 2.43 -5.37
N LEU A 70 -5.97 2.38 -6.41
CA LEU A 70 -4.72 3.13 -6.51
C LEU A 70 -4.66 3.93 -7.82
N PRO A 71 -5.52 4.95 -8.00
CA PRO A 71 -5.71 5.61 -9.30
C PRO A 71 -4.49 6.37 -9.79
N THR A 72 -3.64 6.82 -8.86
CA THR A 72 -2.42 7.57 -9.17
C THR A 72 -1.21 6.67 -9.44
N ALA A 73 -1.32 5.37 -9.17
CA ALA A 73 -0.20 4.44 -9.31
C ALA A 73 -0.22 3.76 -10.70
N SER A 74 0.96 3.53 -11.26
CA SER A 74 1.14 2.71 -12.46
C SER A 74 0.92 1.22 -12.14
N CYS A 75 0.69 0.41 -13.16
CA CYS A 75 0.58 -1.04 -12.97
C CYS A 75 1.84 -1.66 -12.36
N GLU A 76 3.02 -1.15 -12.72
CA GLU A 76 4.30 -1.60 -12.17
C GLU A 76 4.45 -1.20 -10.70
N GLU A 77 4.01 0.01 -10.34
CA GLU A 77 4.01 0.49 -8.96
C GLU A 77 3.04 -0.33 -8.10
N ILE A 78 1.84 -0.61 -8.60
CA ILE A 78 0.85 -1.47 -7.92
C ILE A 78 1.41 -2.88 -7.75
N ASN A 79 2.04 -3.46 -8.78
CA ASN A 79 2.66 -4.78 -8.69
C ASN A 79 3.76 -4.81 -7.61
N THR A 80 4.57 -3.75 -7.55
CA THR A 80 5.62 -3.59 -6.51
C THR A 80 5.02 -3.45 -5.12
N LEU A 81 3.96 -2.65 -4.97
CA LEU A 81 3.22 -2.45 -3.73
C LEU A 81 2.64 -3.77 -3.21
N VAL A 82 2.02 -4.57 -4.07
CA VAL A 82 1.45 -5.88 -3.70
C VAL A 82 2.54 -6.91 -3.42
N ALA A 83 3.62 -6.94 -4.21
CA ALA A 83 4.77 -7.79 -3.95
C ALA A 83 5.39 -7.53 -2.57
N SER A 84 5.30 -6.29 -2.07
CA SER A 84 5.78 -5.94 -0.74
C SER A 84 5.02 -6.64 0.40
N CYS A 85 3.74 -7.01 0.18
CA CYS A 85 2.93 -7.74 1.16
C CYS A 85 3.36 -9.20 1.35
N TYR A 86 3.88 -9.86 0.29
CA TYR A 86 4.43 -11.22 0.37
C TYR A 86 5.72 -11.26 1.19
N LYS A 87 6.57 -10.23 1.05
CA LYS A 87 7.80 -10.11 1.87
C LYS A 87 7.51 -10.00 3.37
N MET A 88 6.33 -9.46 3.71
CA MET A 88 5.84 -9.34 5.09
C MET A 88 4.96 -10.52 5.53
N LYS A 89 4.80 -11.57 4.71
CA LYS A 89 3.98 -12.76 4.97
C LYS A 89 2.48 -12.49 5.21
N TYR A 90 1.92 -11.43 4.62
CA TYR A 90 0.47 -11.19 4.68
C TYR A 90 -0.29 -11.99 3.62
N LEU A 91 0.29 -12.11 2.44
CA LEU A 91 -0.14 -12.91 1.29
C LEU A 91 0.85 -14.06 1.12
#